data_AF-A0A850RHV7-F1
#
_entry.id   AF-A0A850RHV7-F1
#
_cell.length_a   1.000
_cell.length_b   1.000
_cell.length_c   1.000
_cell.angle_alpha   90.00
_cell.angle_beta   90.00
_cell.angle_gamma   90.00
#
_symmetry.space_group_name_H-M   'P 1'
#
loop_
_entity.id
_entity.type
_entity.pdbx_description
1 polymer ?
#
loop_
_entity_poly.entity_id
_entity_poly.type
_entity_poly.pdbx_seq_one_letter_code
_entity_poly.pdbx_strand_id
1 'polypeptide(L)'
;MKPPSPPVVWEIDIPLATNPRLLKTLALVSGLAALISSLFMSVILGAQSDWDDIAPLLGIFALVGLGMFVSFVLIALTVQTLEHRTMPFTTLSRGALWSLLLMLLTFGAVQADAVTEVERILDDIRQDQPVPRLDYLHPVAPMNPGCALFEGQYGAVTLQVETHPDSPRVASLLLRIPGPDQTRALLPAVSRVLGAPHSQDRYQSSYSWDWPEYRAASLHYVPGGPGAPGQTIVSLFYR
;
A
#
# COMPACT_ATOMS: atom_id res chain seq x y z
N MET A 1 19.15 -55.83 49.73
CA MET A 1 18.92 -55.66 48.27
C MET A 1 18.71 -54.18 48.02
N LYS A 2 19.47 -53.57 47.11
CA LYS A 2 19.36 -52.14 46.79
C LYS A 2 18.16 -51.94 45.86
N PRO A 3 17.21 -51.03 46.14
CA PRO A 3 16.09 -50.81 45.25
C PRO A 3 16.60 -50.34 43.87
N PRO A 4 15.96 -50.77 42.77
CA PRO A 4 16.35 -50.33 41.43
C PRO A 4 16.22 -48.81 41.32
N SER A 5 17.24 -48.18 40.73
CA SER A 5 17.23 -46.75 40.47
C SER A 5 16.05 -46.38 39.57
N PRO A 6 15.32 -45.29 39.88
CA PRO A 6 14.17 -44.89 39.07
C PRO A 6 14.62 -44.61 37.62
N PRO A 7 13.78 -44.93 36.62
CA PRO A 7 14.09 -44.69 35.21
C PRO A 7 14.25 -43.19 34.94
N VAL A 8 15.30 -42.83 34.22
CA VAL A 8 15.55 -41.44 33.79
C VAL A 8 14.55 -41.12 32.69
N VAL A 9 13.56 -40.28 33.01
CA VAL A 9 12.62 -39.71 32.04
C VAL A 9 13.26 -38.45 31.47
N TRP A 10 13.56 -38.47 30.16
CA TRP A 10 14.25 -37.39 29.44
C TRP A 10 13.30 -36.32 28.87
N GLU A 11 11.99 -36.49 29.07
CA GLU A 11 10.97 -35.56 28.59
C GLU A 11 10.66 -34.54 29.69
N ILE A 12 11.10 -33.31 29.49
CA ILE A 12 10.75 -32.17 30.34
C ILE A 12 9.73 -31.34 29.57
N ASP A 13 8.50 -31.26 30.07
CA ASP A 13 7.49 -30.36 29.54
C ASP A 13 7.91 -28.92 29.79
N ILE A 14 8.36 -28.22 28.74
CA ILE A 14 8.68 -26.80 28.80
C ILE A 14 7.44 -26.02 28.40
N PRO A 15 6.83 -25.24 29.31
CA PRO A 15 5.63 -24.50 28.97
C PRO A 15 5.98 -23.27 28.12
N LEU A 16 5.97 -23.44 26.79
CA LEU A 16 6.18 -22.40 25.78
C LEU A 16 5.55 -21.01 26.09
N ALA A 17 4.26 -20.94 26.41
CA ALA A 17 3.52 -19.68 26.59
C ALA A 17 3.70 -19.02 27.97
N THR A 18 4.08 -19.77 29.01
CA THR A 18 4.28 -19.23 30.37
C THR A 18 5.75 -19.17 30.78
N ASN A 19 6.66 -19.68 29.93
CA ASN A 19 8.09 -19.61 30.18
C ASN A 19 8.58 -18.15 30.09
N PRO A 20 9.02 -17.54 31.20
CA PRO A 20 9.38 -16.12 31.23
C PRO A 20 10.63 -15.82 30.39
N ARG A 21 11.51 -16.81 30.16
CA ARG A 21 12.67 -16.63 29.28
C ARG A 21 12.22 -16.54 27.82
N LEU A 22 11.32 -17.43 27.41
CA LEU A 22 10.80 -17.48 26.05
C LEU A 22 9.97 -16.23 25.73
N LEU A 23 9.10 -15.80 26.64
CA LEU A 23 8.34 -14.55 26.51
C LEU A 23 9.25 -13.32 26.38
N LYS A 24 10.33 -13.25 27.18
CA LYS A 24 11.33 -12.18 27.05
C LYS A 24 12.00 -12.19 25.69
N THR A 25 12.38 -13.36 25.18
CA THR A 25 12.98 -13.48 23.85
C THR A 25 12.01 -13.06 22.75
N LEU A 26 10.75 -13.49 22.81
CA LEU A 26 9.73 -13.08 21.83
C LEU A 26 9.48 -11.57 21.87
N ALA A 27 9.35 -10.98 23.06
CA ALA A 27 9.18 -9.55 23.23
C ALA A 27 10.38 -8.77 22.66
N LEU A 28 11.60 -9.26 22.91
CA LEU A 28 12.82 -8.65 22.40
C LEU A 28 12.89 -8.74 20.87
N VAL A 29 12.62 -9.91 20.29
CA VAL A 29 12.65 -10.09 18.82
C VAL A 29 11.60 -9.22 18.14
N SER A 30 10.35 -9.23 18.60
CA SER A 30 9.29 -8.40 18.03
C SER A 30 9.57 -6.90 18.20
N GLY A 31 10.04 -6.50 19.38
CA GLY A 31 10.39 -5.11 19.67
C GLY A 31 11.58 -4.62 18.83
N LEU A 32 12.63 -5.44 18.69
CA LEU A 32 13.80 -5.11 17.88
C LEU A 32 13.45 -5.03 16.39
N ALA A 33 12.63 -5.95 15.88
CA ALA A 33 12.17 -5.91 14.50
C ALA A 33 11.37 -4.63 14.20
N ALA A 34 10.46 -4.26 15.09
CA ALA A 34 9.70 -3.02 14.98
C ALA A 34 10.61 -1.78 15.06
N LEU A 35 11.55 -1.76 16.00
CA LEU A 35 12.49 -0.64 16.20
C LEU A 35 13.43 -0.44 15.02
N ILE A 36 14.02 -1.51 14.49
CA ILE A 36 14.93 -1.43 13.34
C ILE A 36 14.18 -0.95 12.11
N SER A 37 13.00 -1.52 11.85
CA SER A 37 12.17 -1.14 10.70
C SER A 37 11.71 0.31 10.80
N SER A 38 11.31 0.76 11.99
CA SER A 38 10.89 2.14 12.20
C SER A 38 12.04 3.12 12.08
N LEU A 39 13.22 2.81 12.64
CA LEU A 39 14.41 3.64 12.48
C LEU A 39 14.79 3.80 11.00
N PHE A 40 14.78 2.69 10.25
CA PHE A 40 15.10 2.71 8.83
C PHE A 40 14.12 3.59 8.04
N MET A 41 12.82 3.44 8.26
CA MET A 41 11.82 4.27 7.57
C MET A 41 11.87 5.73 7.99
N SER A 42 12.11 6.04 9.27
CA SER A 42 12.28 7.41 9.75
C SER A 42 13.46 8.11 9.08
N VAL A 43 14.56 7.40 8.82
CA VAL A 43 15.71 7.94 8.07
C VAL A 43 15.33 8.26 6.63
N ILE A 44 14.55 7.40 5.97
CA ILE A 44 14.07 7.62 4.60
C ILE A 44 13.16 8.85 4.54
N LEU A 45 12.16 8.96 5.43
CA LEU A 45 11.25 10.10 5.46
C LEU A 45 11.97 11.41 5.81
N GLY A 46 12.88 11.38 6.79
CA GLY A 46 13.73 12.53 7.10
C GLY A 46 14.57 13.00 5.91
N ALA A 47 15.08 12.07 5.10
CA ALA A 47 15.80 12.39 3.86
C ALA A 47 14.89 13.00 2.77
N GLN A 48 13.59 12.74 2.81
CA GLN A 48 12.58 13.31 1.92
C GLN A 48 11.99 14.64 2.43
N SER A 49 12.51 15.15 3.56
CA SER A 49 12.00 16.30 4.30
C SER A 49 10.56 16.14 4.80
N ASP A 50 10.11 14.90 5.01
CA ASP A 50 8.76 14.56 5.47
C ASP A 50 8.78 14.22 6.97
N TRP A 51 8.98 15.25 7.79
CA TRP A 51 9.20 15.10 9.24
C TRP A 51 7.90 14.86 10.01
N ASP A 52 6.78 15.36 9.49
CA ASP A 52 5.47 15.28 10.14
C ASP A 52 4.94 13.84 10.19
N ASP A 53 5.31 13.02 9.20
CA ASP A 53 4.86 11.63 9.08
C ASP A 53 5.66 10.63 9.93
N ILE A 54 6.79 11.03 10.51
CA ILE A 54 7.64 10.14 11.32
C ILE A 54 6.93 9.67 12.59
N ALA A 55 6.26 10.58 13.30
CA ALA A 55 5.55 10.26 14.55
C ALA A 55 4.39 9.25 14.35
N PRO A 56 3.46 9.45 13.42
CA PRO A 56 2.40 8.47 13.16
C PRO A 56 2.98 7.13 12.68
N LEU A 57 4.04 7.15 11.86
CA LEU A 57 4.70 5.93 11.40
C LEU A 57 5.33 5.13 12.55
N LEU A 58 6.01 5.79 13.49
CA LEU A 58 6.53 5.15 14.70
C LEU A 58 5.41 4.47 15.51
N GLY A 59 4.25 5.12 15.59
CA GLY A 59 3.05 4.54 16.21
C GLY A 59 2.58 3.27 15.50
N ILE A 60 2.55 3.27 14.16
CA ILE A 60 2.17 2.10 13.36
C ILE A 60 3.16 0.95 13.60
N PHE A 61 4.47 1.20 13.56
CA PHE A 61 5.46 0.14 13.80
C PHE A 61 5.40 -0.41 15.22
N ALA A 62 5.12 0.44 16.23
CA ALA A 62 4.89 -0.02 17.59
C ALA A 62 3.67 -0.96 17.68
N LEU A 63 2.57 -0.61 17.00
CA LEU A 63 1.37 -1.44 16.90
C LEU A 63 1.66 -2.76 16.17
N VAL A 64 2.42 -2.75 15.08
CA VAL A 64 2.85 -3.95 14.35
C VAL A 64 3.71 -4.85 15.24
N GLY A 65 4.69 -4.29 15.96
CA GLY A 65 5.53 -5.04 16.89
C GLY A 65 4.71 -5.70 18.01
N LEU A 66 3.74 -4.97 18.57
CA LEU A 66 2.81 -5.51 19.56
C LEU A 66 1.93 -6.62 18.96
N GLY A 67 1.40 -6.43 17.76
CA GLY A 67 0.59 -7.42 17.04
C GLY A 67 1.37 -8.70 16.76
N MET A 68 2.63 -8.59 16.34
CA MET A 68 3.53 -9.73 16.16
C MET A 68 3.78 -10.47 17.49
N PHE A 69 4.06 -9.74 18.57
CA PHE A 69 4.24 -10.34 19.89
C PHE A 69 3.00 -11.12 20.34
N VAL A 70 1.82 -10.51 20.26
CA VAL A 70 0.54 -11.16 20.61
C VAL A 70 0.32 -12.40 19.74
N SER A 71 0.60 -12.31 18.44
CA SER A 71 0.49 -13.44 17.52
C SER A 71 1.39 -14.61 17.93
N PHE A 72 2.66 -14.36 18.29
CA PHE A 72 3.56 -15.41 18.79
C PHE A 72 3.05 -16.05 20.08
N VAL A 73 2.50 -15.27 21.01
CA VAL A 73 1.91 -15.79 22.24
C VAL A 73 0.69 -16.67 21.94
N LEU A 74 -0.19 -16.24 21.04
CA LEU A 74 -1.34 -17.04 20.60
C LEU A 74 -0.92 -18.33 19.91
N ILE A 75 0.14 -18.29 19.10
CA ILE A 75 0.73 -19.50 18.49
C ILE A 75 1.26 -20.44 19.59
N ALA A 76 2.01 -19.92 20.56
CA ALA A 76 2.50 -20.73 21.67
C ALA A 76 1.36 -21.37 22.48
N LEU A 77 0.28 -20.63 22.74
CA LEU A 77 -0.91 -21.13 23.43
C LEU A 77 -1.67 -22.18 22.61
N THR A 78 -1.85 -21.95 21.31
CA THR A 78 -2.49 -22.94 20.42
C THR A 78 -1.68 -24.22 20.35
N VAL A 79 -0.35 -24.14 20.19
CA VAL A 79 0.54 -25.31 20.22
C VAL A 79 0.42 -26.06 21.53
N GLN A 80 0.48 -25.39 22.69
CA GLN A 80 0.32 -26.05 24.00
C GLN A 80 -1.04 -26.73 24.19
N THR A 81 -2.12 -26.05 23.79
CA THR A 81 -3.48 -26.61 23.90
C THR A 81 -3.72 -27.78 22.95
N LEU A 82 -3.02 -27.79 21.81
CA LEU A 82 -2.99 -28.91 20.87
C LEU A 82 -2.15 -30.08 21.42
N GLU A 83 -1.04 -29.82 22.09
CA GLU A 83 -0.13 -30.85 22.61
C GLU A 83 -0.72 -31.63 23.80
N HIS A 84 -1.54 -30.99 24.65
CA HIS A 84 -2.34 -31.68 25.69
C HIS A 84 -3.44 -32.59 25.12
N ARG A 85 -3.81 -32.45 23.85
CA ARG A 85 -4.73 -33.36 23.15
C ARG A 85 -3.89 -34.21 22.21
N THR A 86 -3.41 -35.37 22.68
CA THR A 86 -2.73 -36.40 21.85
C THR A 86 -3.18 -36.38 20.38
N MET A 87 -2.44 -35.66 19.53
CA MET A 87 -2.74 -35.56 18.11
C MET A 87 -1.49 -35.87 17.30
N PRO A 88 -1.62 -36.65 16.23
CA PRO A 88 -0.49 -37.09 15.42
C PRO A 88 0.25 -35.89 14.80
N PHE A 89 1.58 -36.01 14.76
CA PHE A 89 2.59 -35.01 14.36
C PHE A 89 2.33 -34.32 13.01
N THR A 90 1.49 -34.91 12.16
CA THR A 90 1.09 -34.37 10.85
C THR A 90 0.19 -33.12 10.90
N THR A 91 -0.41 -32.83 12.05
CA THR A 91 -1.42 -31.76 12.19
C THR A 91 -0.82 -30.42 12.66
N LEU A 92 0.29 -30.48 13.42
CA LEU A 92 1.02 -29.33 13.95
C LEU A 92 1.67 -28.48 12.85
N SER A 93 2.21 -29.14 11.81
CA SER A 93 2.84 -28.49 10.65
C SER A 93 1.84 -27.68 9.82
N ARG A 94 0.60 -28.17 9.66
CA ARG A 94 -0.45 -27.46 8.91
C ARG A 94 -0.88 -26.18 9.63
N GLY A 95 -1.07 -26.22 10.95
CA GLY A 95 -1.49 -25.03 11.72
C GLY A 95 -0.46 -23.89 11.65
N ALA A 96 0.83 -24.20 11.84
CA ALA A 96 1.90 -23.22 11.73
C ALA A 96 2.05 -22.66 10.30
N LEU A 97 1.88 -23.51 9.28
CA LEU A 97 1.85 -23.08 7.88
C LEU A 97 0.68 -22.15 7.58
N TRP A 98 -0.52 -22.43 8.11
CA TRP A 98 -1.69 -21.54 7.93
C TRP A 98 -1.48 -20.18 8.60
N SER A 99 -0.89 -20.14 9.79
CA SER A 99 -0.58 -18.89 10.47
C SER A 99 0.50 -18.09 9.74
N LEU A 100 1.54 -18.75 9.21
CA LEU A 100 2.57 -18.11 8.38
C LEU A 100 1.97 -17.60 7.06
N LEU A 101 1.10 -18.39 6.42
CA LEU A 101 0.39 -18.00 5.20
C LEU A 101 -0.53 -16.80 5.45
N LEU A 102 -1.26 -16.76 6.57
CA LEU A 102 -2.08 -15.63 6.97
C LEU A 102 -1.22 -14.36 7.19
N MET A 103 -0.06 -14.50 7.83
CA MET A 103 0.87 -13.39 8.03
C MET A 103 1.45 -12.88 6.70
N LEU A 104 1.79 -13.78 5.78
CA LEU A 104 2.24 -13.43 4.43
C LEU A 104 1.13 -12.79 3.58
N LEU A 105 -0.13 -13.23 3.76
CA LEU A 105 -1.30 -12.66 3.09
C LEU A 105 -1.65 -11.26 3.61
N THR A 106 -1.40 -10.96 4.89
CA THR A 106 -1.59 -9.61 5.44
C THR A 106 -0.52 -8.60 4.99
N PHE A 107 0.70 -9.06 4.67
CA PHE A 107 1.74 -8.22 4.05
C PHE A 107 1.62 -8.16 2.52
N GLY A 108 0.91 -9.13 1.92
CA GLY A 108 0.75 -9.29 0.47
C GLY A 108 -0.41 -8.53 -0.16
N ALA A 109 -1.12 -7.68 0.59
CA ALA A 109 -2.06 -6.71 0.03
C ALA A 109 -1.27 -5.58 -0.66
N VAL A 110 -0.68 -5.94 -1.80
CA VAL A 110 -0.38 -5.13 -2.99
C VAL A 110 -0.28 -3.63 -2.70
N GLN A 111 0.96 -3.16 -2.47
CA GLN A 111 1.35 -1.85 -2.99
C GLN A 111 1.14 -1.93 -4.50
N ALA A 112 -0.06 -1.57 -4.95
CA ALA A 112 -0.33 -1.27 -6.35
C ALA A 112 0.67 -0.16 -6.69
N ASP A 113 1.58 -0.42 -7.64
CA ASP A 113 2.56 0.57 -8.02
C ASP A 113 1.86 1.64 -8.86
N ALA A 114 1.26 2.61 -8.16
CA ALA A 114 0.52 3.71 -8.75
C ALA A 114 1.38 4.49 -9.76
N VAL A 115 2.71 4.46 -9.63
CA VAL A 115 3.64 5.06 -10.59
C VAL A 115 3.58 4.34 -11.94
N THR A 116 3.70 3.02 -11.92
CA THR A 116 3.58 2.19 -13.13
C THR A 116 2.17 2.26 -13.73
N GLU A 117 1.14 2.28 -12.88
CA GLU A 117 -0.26 2.39 -13.33
C GLU A 117 -0.56 3.73 -14.01
N VAL A 118 -0.16 4.85 -13.40
CA VAL A 118 -0.33 6.19 -13.98
C VAL A 118 0.43 6.30 -15.30
N GLU A 119 1.69 5.85 -15.36
CA GLU A 119 2.45 5.87 -16.60
C GLU A 119 1.74 5.08 -17.70
N ARG A 120 1.25 3.87 -17.38
CA ARG A 120 0.55 3.03 -18.33
C ARG A 120 -0.72 3.70 -18.87
N ILE A 121 -1.54 4.28 -17.98
CA ILE A 121 -2.77 4.97 -18.37
C ILE A 121 -2.45 6.18 -19.26
N LEU A 122 -1.44 6.98 -18.91
CA LEU A 122 -1.03 8.15 -19.69
C LEU A 122 -0.47 7.76 -21.08
N ASP A 123 0.17 6.59 -21.20
CA ASP A 123 0.66 6.09 -22.48
C ASP A 123 -0.49 5.53 -23.35
N ASP A 124 -1.42 4.80 -22.75
CA ASP A 124 -2.58 4.19 -23.41
C ASP A 124 -3.61 5.26 -23.84
N ILE A 125 -3.87 6.28 -23.01
CA ILE A 125 -4.89 7.31 -23.24
C ILE A 125 -4.24 8.66 -23.53
N ARG A 126 -4.05 8.96 -24.82
CA ARG A 126 -3.40 10.20 -25.27
C ARG A 126 -4.40 11.26 -25.66
N GLN A 127 -4.16 12.51 -25.23
CA GLN A 127 -4.94 13.67 -25.69
C GLN A 127 -4.92 13.79 -27.22
N ASP A 128 -6.05 14.23 -27.77
CA ASP A 128 -6.30 14.38 -29.20
C ASP A 128 -6.22 13.09 -30.04
N GLN A 129 -6.14 11.93 -29.38
CA GLN A 129 -6.35 10.63 -30.02
C GLN A 129 -7.73 10.06 -29.67
N PRO A 130 -8.31 9.19 -30.54
CA PRO A 130 -9.55 8.51 -30.22
C PRO A 130 -9.46 7.74 -28.89
N VAL A 131 -10.53 7.74 -28.09
CA VAL A 131 -10.57 6.95 -26.85
C VAL A 131 -10.32 5.47 -27.17
N PRO A 132 -9.27 4.84 -26.61
CA PRO A 132 -8.98 3.43 -26.83
C PRO A 132 -10.04 2.53 -26.19
N ARG A 133 -10.23 1.33 -26.74
CA ARG A 133 -11.06 0.30 -26.12
C ARG A 133 -10.25 -0.43 -25.05
N LEU A 134 -10.52 -0.12 -23.79
CA LEU A 134 -9.83 -0.68 -22.63
C LEU A 134 -10.86 -1.35 -21.73
N ASP A 135 -10.55 -2.55 -21.24
CA ASP A 135 -11.49 -3.37 -20.45
C ASP A 135 -11.91 -2.72 -19.13
N TYR A 136 -11.08 -1.80 -18.62
CA TYR A 136 -11.32 -1.06 -17.38
C TYR A 136 -12.00 0.30 -17.59
N LEU A 137 -12.33 0.67 -18.82
CA LEU A 137 -12.92 1.97 -19.17
C LEU A 137 -14.31 1.77 -19.75
N HIS A 138 -15.31 2.39 -19.13
CA HIS A 138 -16.72 2.17 -19.47
C HIS A 138 -17.43 3.49 -19.78
N PRO A 139 -18.29 3.53 -20.82
CA PRO A 139 -19.07 4.71 -21.14
C PRO A 139 -20.09 4.99 -20.02
N VAL A 140 -20.21 6.26 -19.65
CA VAL A 140 -21.18 6.76 -18.68
C VAL A 140 -21.97 7.94 -19.27
N ALA A 141 -22.98 8.42 -18.52
CA ALA A 141 -23.75 9.56 -18.96
C ALA A 141 -22.84 10.80 -19.11
N PRO A 142 -22.91 11.53 -20.23
CA PRO A 142 -22.02 12.67 -20.46
C PRO A 142 -22.34 13.82 -19.52
N MET A 143 -21.29 14.50 -19.05
CA MET A 143 -21.42 15.67 -18.19
C MET A 143 -21.61 16.95 -19.01
N ASN A 144 -20.92 17.06 -20.15
CA ASN A 144 -21.04 18.19 -21.07
C ASN A 144 -21.82 17.83 -22.35
N PRO A 145 -22.66 18.74 -22.89
CA PRO A 145 -23.38 18.50 -24.15
C PRO A 145 -22.43 18.23 -25.32
N GLY A 146 -22.75 17.21 -26.12
CA GLY A 146 -21.95 16.77 -27.27
C GLY A 146 -20.78 15.86 -26.90
N CYS A 147 -20.27 15.92 -25.67
CA CYS A 147 -19.16 15.08 -25.24
C CYS A 147 -19.63 13.64 -24.94
N ALA A 148 -18.70 12.69 -25.05
CA ALA A 148 -18.83 11.37 -24.44
C ALA A 148 -17.96 11.31 -23.18
N LEU A 149 -18.47 10.69 -22.13
CA LEU A 149 -17.77 10.51 -20.86
C LEU A 149 -17.54 9.02 -20.61
N PHE A 150 -16.36 8.69 -20.11
CA PHE A 150 -15.98 7.35 -19.72
C PHE A 150 -15.38 7.38 -18.32
N GLU A 151 -15.70 6.36 -17.51
CA GLU A 151 -15.16 6.18 -16.18
C GLU A 151 -14.58 4.77 -16.02
N GLY A 152 -13.57 4.66 -15.17
CA GLY A 152 -12.85 3.41 -15.02
C GLY A 152 -12.00 3.35 -13.77
N GLN A 153 -11.49 2.15 -13.50
CA GLN A 153 -10.51 1.91 -12.45
C GLN A 153 -9.46 0.94 -12.94
N TYR A 154 -8.20 1.34 -12.89
CA TYR A 154 -7.06 0.50 -13.20
C TYR A 154 -6.15 0.43 -11.97
N GLY A 155 -6.13 -0.74 -11.32
CA GLY A 155 -5.44 -0.90 -10.04
C GLY A 155 -5.98 0.03 -8.96
N ALA A 156 -5.10 0.86 -8.39
CA ALA A 156 -5.46 1.86 -7.39
C ALA A 156 -5.93 3.20 -7.99
N VAL A 157 -5.83 3.38 -9.31
CA VAL A 157 -6.14 4.64 -10.00
C VAL A 157 -7.57 4.64 -10.51
N THR A 158 -8.40 5.56 -10.02
CA THR A 158 -9.68 5.89 -10.67
C THR A 158 -9.41 6.88 -11.80
N LEU A 159 -10.03 6.67 -12.96
CA LEU A 159 -9.88 7.57 -14.10
C LEU A 159 -11.22 7.98 -14.71
N GLN A 160 -11.24 9.18 -15.25
CA GLN A 160 -12.34 9.74 -16.02
C GLN A 160 -11.79 10.34 -17.31
N VAL A 161 -12.43 10.05 -18.43
CA VAL A 161 -12.04 10.49 -19.76
C VAL A 161 -13.22 11.16 -20.43
N GLU A 162 -13.04 12.37 -20.93
CA GLU A 162 -14.06 13.07 -21.71
C GLU A 162 -13.57 13.35 -23.13
N THR A 163 -14.45 13.23 -24.11
CA THR A 163 -14.15 13.55 -25.50
C THR A 163 -14.47 14.99 -25.84
N HIS A 164 -13.99 15.44 -26.99
CA HIS A 164 -14.46 16.68 -27.62
C HIS A 164 -15.96 16.61 -27.98
N PRO A 165 -16.70 17.73 -28.03
CA PRO A 165 -18.15 17.76 -28.28
C PRO A 165 -18.62 17.17 -29.63
N ASP A 166 -17.73 17.14 -30.62
CA ASP A 166 -18.04 16.69 -31.98
C ASP A 166 -17.00 15.69 -32.52
N SER A 167 -16.20 15.10 -31.63
CA SER A 167 -15.08 14.25 -32.02
C SER A 167 -14.81 13.16 -30.99
N PRO A 168 -14.48 11.92 -31.42
CA PRO A 168 -14.18 10.82 -30.51
C PRO A 168 -12.82 10.96 -29.81
N ARG A 169 -12.13 12.08 -30.02
CA ARG A 169 -10.80 12.35 -29.46
C ARG A 169 -10.90 12.72 -28.00
N VAL A 170 -9.94 12.26 -27.20
CA VAL A 170 -9.77 12.62 -25.79
C VAL A 170 -9.52 14.12 -25.67
N ALA A 171 -10.42 14.82 -24.99
CA ALA A 171 -10.29 16.23 -24.61
C ALA A 171 -9.73 16.35 -23.20
N SER A 172 -10.29 15.58 -22.25
CA SER A 172 -9.83 15.57 -20.86
C SER A 172 -9.55 14.17 -20.34
N LEU A 173 -8.59 14.09 -19.42
CA LEU A 173 -8.23 12.90 -18.67
C LEU A 173 -7.98 13.32 -17.22
N LEU A 174 -8.69 12.70 -16.29
CA LEU A 174 -8.55 12.92 -14.86
C LEU A 174 -8.21 11.59 -14.19
N LEU A 175 -7.08 11.54 -13.50
CA LEU A 175 -6.63 10.40 -12.69
C LEU A 175 -6.66 10.79 -11.22
N ARG A 176 -7.22 9.92 -10.38
CA ARG A 176 -7.34 10.10 -8.94
C ARG A 176 -6.72 8.90 -8.24
N ILE A 177 -5.71 9.17 -7.42
CA ILE A 177 -4.99 8.17 -6.64
C ILE A 177 -5.29 8.45 -5.16
N PRO A 178 -6.07 7.60 -4.47
CA PRO A 178 -6.38 7.79 -3.05
C PRO A 178 -5.16 7.49 -2.17
N GLY A 179 -5.00 8.27 -1.10
CA GLY A 179 -3.98 8.03 -0.09
C GLY A 179 -3.13 9.28 0.22
N PRO A 180 -1.89 9.10 0.70
CA PRO A 180 -0.99 10.21 1.01
C PRO A 180 -0.56 10.94 -0.27
N ASP A 181 0.17 12.04 -0.09
CA ASP A 181 0.77 12.78 -1.19
C ASP A 181 1.80 11.92 -1.93
N GLN A 182 1.50 11.60 -3.18
CA GLN A 182 2.36 10.81 -4.07
C GLN A 182 2.92 11.65 -5.22
N THR A 183 2.75 12.98 -5.19
CA THR A 183 3.12 13.86 -6.31
C THR A 183 4.60 13.75 -6.68
N ARG A 184 5.49 13.69 -5.70
CA ARG A 184 6.94 13.54 -5.94
C ARG A 184 7.29 12.17 -6.52
N ALA A 185 6.60 11.11 -6.10
CA ALA A 185 6.80 9.77 -6.61
C ALA A 185 6.27 9.61 -8.04
N LEU A 186 5.15 10.26 -8.36
CA LEU A 186 4.51 10.23 -9.68
C LEU A 186 5.17 11.15 -10.70
N LEU A 187 5.82 12.24 -10.26
CA LEU A 187 6.40 13.24 -11.15
C LEU A 187 7.32 12.65 -12.24
N PRO A 188 8.24 11.70 -11.96
CA PRO A 188 9.08 11.11 -13.01
C PRO A 188 8.28 10.33 -14.06
N ALA A 189 7.23 9.62 -13.66
CA ALA A 189 6.35 8.90 -14.58
C ALA A 189 5.55 9.85 -15.46
N VAL A 190 4.93 10.86 -14.86
CA VAL A 190 4.17 11.89 -15.59
C VAL A 190 5.10 12.66 -16.55
N SER A 191 6.31 13.00 -16.11
CA SER A 191 7.27 13.76 -16.92
C SER A 191 7.85 12.96 -18.08
N ARG A 192 7.87 11.62 -18.02
CA ARG A 192 8.25 10.77 -19.15
C ARG A 192 7.25 10.88 -20.31
N VAL A 193 5.96 11.06 -20.00
CA VAL A 193 4.90 11.17 -21.00
C VAL A 193 4.71 12.61 -21.47
N LEU A 194 4.72 13.57 -20.55
CA LEU A 194 4.39 14.98 -20.83
C LEU A 194 5.62 15.88 -21.04
N GLY A 195 6.82 15.40 -20.74
CA GLY A 195 8.02 16.23 -20.63
C GLY A 195 8.14 16.91 -19.27
N ALA A 196 9.17 17.74 -19.09
CA ALA A 196 9.37 18.47 -17.83
C ALA A 196 8.24 19.49 -17.57
N PRO A 197 7.80 19.68 -16.31
CA PRO A 197 6.79 20.68 -15.98
C PRO A 197 7.28 22.09 -16.30
N HIS A 198 6.36 22.94 -16.77
CA HIS A 198 6.64 24.35 -17.08
C HIS A 198 6.61 25.22 -15.81
N SER A 199 5.85 24.81 -14.79
CA SER A 199 5.79 25.46 -13.48
C SER A 199 5.75 24.42 -12.36
N GLN A 200 6.31 24.75 -11.20
CA GLN A 200 6.31 23.89 -10.02
C GLN A 200 6.25 24.71 -8.72
N ASP A 201 5.42 24.28 -7.79
CA ASP A 201 5.45 24.68 -6.39
C ASP A 201 5.68 23.42 -5.52
N ARG A 202 6.91 23.27 -5.04
CA ARG A 202 7.32 22.10 -4.26
C ARG A 202 6.77 22.11 -2.83
N TYR A 203 6.37 23.27 -2.31
CA TYR A 203 5.79 23.38 -0.98
C TYR A 203 4.32 22.99 -0.98
N GLN A 204 3.64 23.21 -2.11
CA GLN A 204 2.25 22.81 -2.32
C GLN A 204 2.10 21.51 -3.10
N SER A 205 3.21 20.80 -3.37
CA SER A 205 3.20 19.55 -4.13
C SER A 205 2.43 19.67 -5.45
N SER A 206 2.71 20.74 -6.20
CA SER A 206 1.97 21.09 -7.42
C SER A 206 2.93 21.29 -8.59
N TYR A 207 2.60 20.69 -9.72
CA TYR A 207 3.36 20.74 -10.97
C TYR A 207 2.40 20.96 -12.13
N SER A 208 2.76 21.84 -13.07
CA SER A 208 1.88 22.24 -14.16
C SER A 208 2.59 22.24 -15.51
N TRP A 209 1.84 21.88 -16.54
CA TRP A 209 2.22 21.99 -17.94
C TRP A 209 1.17 22.84 -18.65
N ASP A 210 1.62 23.84 -19.38
CA ASP A 210 0.76 24.69 -20.20
C ASP A 210 1.33 24.73 -21.62
N TRP A 211 0.55 24.30 -22.61
CA TRP A 211 0.95 24.34 -24.01
C TRP A 211 0.12 25.37 -24.79
N PRO A 212 0.56 25.77 -25.99
CA PRO A 212 -0.29 26.48 -26.95
C PRO A 212 -1.57 25.69 -27.26
N GLU A 213 -2.58 26.37 -27.81
CA GLU A 213 -3.85 25.74 -28.23
C GLU A 213 -4.62 25.08 -27.09
N TYR A 214 -4.73 25.78 -25.97
CA TYR A 214 -5.68 25.45 -24.89
C TYR A 214 -5.35 24.17 -24.09
N ARG A 215 -4.25 23.47 -24.36
CA ARG A 215 -3.88 22.28 -23.58
C ARG A 215 -3.18 22.65 -22.26
N ALA A 216 -3.68 22.11 -21.15
CA ALA A 216 -3.07 22.24 -19.84
C ALA A 216 -3.06 20.90 -19.10
N ALA A 217 -2.05 20.67 -18.26
CA ALA A 217 -2.01 19.53 -17.36
C ALA A 217 -1.52 19.94 -15.98
N SER A 218 -1.91 19.18 -14.96
CA SER A 218 -1.41 19.36 -13.61
C SER A 218 -1.25 18.03 -12.88
N LEU A 219 -0.28 18.00 -11.97
CA LEU A 219 -0.08 16.98 -10.95
C LEU A 219 -0.07 17.69 -9.61
N HIS A 220 -1.06 17.42 -8.76
CA HIS A 220 -1.17 18.07 -7.46
C HIS A 220 -1.82 17.17 -6.41
N TYR A 221 -1.55 17.45 -5.14
CA TYR A 221 -2.19 16.76 -4.02
C TYR A 221 -3.34 17.58 -3.45
N VAL A 222 -4.46 16.92 -3.17
CA VAL A 222 -5.61 17.48 -2.47
C VAL A 222 -5.74 16.76 -1.12
N PRO A 223 -5.52 17.46 0.00
CA PRO A 223 -5.69 16.86 1.32
C PRO A 223 -7.15 16.48 1.57
N GLY A 224 -7.34 15.34 2.22
CA GLY A 224 -8.66 14.83 2.57
C GLY A 224 -9.29 15.64 3.71
N GLY A 225 -10.62 15.65 3.75
CA GLY A 225 -11.37 16.17 4.90
C GLY A 225 -11.40 15.17 6.08
N PRO A 226 -12.02 15.54 7.21
CA PRO A 226 -12.17 14.64 8.35
C PRO A 226 -12.84 13.31 7.95
N GLY A 227 -12.13 12.20 8.09
CA GLY A 227 -12.62 10.86 7.77
C GLY A 227 -12.55 10.46 6.29
N ALA A 228 -11.95 11.28 5.41
CA ALA A 228 -11.71 10.94 4.01
C ALA A 228 -10.20 10.94 3.70
N PRO A 229 -9.68 9.96 2.94
CA PRO A 229 -8.29 9.99 2.50
C PRO A 229 -8.05 11.17 1.56
N GLY A 230 -6.83 11.71 1.60
CA GLY A 230 -6.36 12.63 0.56
C GLY A 230 -6.25 11.95 -0.78
N GLN A 231 -6.01 12.75 -1.82
CA GLN A 231 -5.91 12.26 -3.18
C GLN A 231 -4.81 12.99 -3.95
N THR A 232 -3.97 12.24 -4.64
CA THR A 232 -3.10 12.79 -5.67
C THR A 232 -3.86 12.80 -6.99
N ILE A 233 -3.86 13.93 -7.68
CA ILE A 233 -4.60 14.16 -8.91
C ILE A 233 -3.62 14.41 -10.05
N VAL A 234 -3.77 13.65 -11.13
CA VAL A 234 -3.20 13.99 -12.44
C VAL A 234 -4.33 14.39 -13.34
N SER A 235 -4.22 15.55 -13.98
CA SER A 235 -5.27 16.02 -14.87
C SER A 235 -4.69 16.60 -16.14
N LEU A 236 -5.30 16.29 -17.27
CA LEU A 236 -4.99 16.83 -18.58
C LEU A 236 -6.30 17.35 -19.16
N PHE A 237 -6.30 18.59 -19.62
CA PHE A 237 -7.47 19.26 -20.16
C PHE A 237 -7.15 19.94 -21.47
N TYR A 238 -8.15 19.97 -22.33
CA TYR A 238 -8.28 20.92 -23.42
C TYR A 238 -9.16 22.06 -22.89
N ARG A 239 -8.67 23.30 -22.93
CA ARG A 239 -9.40 24.52 -22.52
C ARG A 239 -10.40 24.97 -23.59
#